data_AF-A0A7C3P1G9-F1
#
_entry.id   AF-A0A7C3P1G9-F1
#
_cell.length_a   1.000
_cell.length_b   1.000
_cell.length_c   1.000
_cell.angle_alpha   90.00
_cell.angle_beta   90.00
_cell.angle_gamma   90.00
#
_symmetry.space_group_name_H-M   'P 1'
#
loop_
_entity.id
_entity.type
_entity.pdbx_description
1 polymer ?
#
loop_
_entity_poly.entity_id
_entity_poly.type
_entity_poly.pdbx_seq_one_letter_code
_entity_poly.pdbx_strand_id
1 'polypeptide(L)'
;MRKILILALFLLFPSSGFSQGLENYLILNDIGEYKYRPKRTTEIYGNSGILISTGHFDRDHDDITYRTRYVHPVTILGVGVEVTQHAGADSDRWLLHELERDFRTYYGLPDDSFVARQIENDTVIGLSVAGWTYRWASGNKIIQIQYHDSQMTKPEPLEIVKAYLAKHPSTLSPMTSADLRATDNKTRWIKDEMERRLWLCEKWFLHLQMGKAEQQETLQSAVKNMFIFLDYREKYYGVKARDEKQLLDNYLINNDGTSIKAKLTEYKTWWKVNKTKSINLP
;
A
#
# COMPACT_ATOMS: atom_id res chain seq x y z
N MET A 1 53.34 28.04 6.78
CA MET A 1 51.99 28.30 6.23
C MET A 1 51.50 27.02 5.54
N ARG A 2 50.71 26.18 6.23
CA ARG A 2 50.11 24.96 5.68
C ARG A 2 48.76 25.32 5.06
N LYS A 3 48.61 25.14 3.74
CA LYS A 3 47.32 25.28 3.06
C LYS A 3 46.50 24.02 3.34
N ILE A 4 45.40 24.17 4.07
CA ILE A 4 44.37 23.14 4.24
C ILE A 4 43.51 23.17 2.97
N LEU A 5 43.61 22.12 2.17
CA LEU A 5 42.72 21.90 1.03
C LEU A 5 41.43 21.27 1.58
N ILE A 6 40.39 22.08 1.76
CA ILE A 6 39.05 21.57 2.10
C ILE A 6 38.43 21.07 0.80
N LEU A 7 38.45 19.75 0.59
CA LEU A 7 37.73 19.09 -0.48
C LEU A 7 36.25 19.00 -0.08
N ALA A 8 35.43 19.94 -0.56
CA ALA A 8 33.98 19.85 -0.44
C ALA A 8 33.48 18.74 -1.38
N LEU A 9 33.32 17.53 -0.84
CA LEU A 9 32.66 16.43 -1.53
C LEU A 9 31.16 16.77 -1.59
N PHE A 10 30.73 17.38 -2.70
CA PHE A 10 29.31 17.46 -3.03
C PHE A 10 28.82 16.02 -3.27
N LEU A 11 28.20 15.43 -2.24
CA LEU A 11 27.33 14.27 -2.40
C LEU A 11 26.19 14.68 -3.31
N LEU A 12 26.38 14.48 -4.61
CA LEU A 12 25.30 14.37 -5.57
C LEU A 12 24.52 13.12 -5.20
N PHE A 13 23.59 13.26 -4.26
CA PHE A 13 22.46 12.35 -4.20
C PHE A 13 21.80 12.43 -5.58
N PRO A 14 21.61 11.31 -6.30
CA PRO A 14 20.70 11.34 -7.42
C PRO A 14 19.36 11.74 -6.83
N SER A 15 18.93 12.98 -7.11
CA SER A 15 17.52 13.30 -7.05
C SER A 15 16.88 12.35 -8.05
N SER A 16 16.26 11.29 -7.55
CA SER A 16 15.27 10.53 -8.31
C SER A 16 14.05 11.45 -8.48
N GLY A 17 14.24 12.51 -9.26
CA GLY A 17 13.21 13.45 -9.66
C GLY A 17 12.32 12.77 -10.67
N PHE A 18 11.02 12.87 -10.45
CA PHE A 18 9.98 12.42 -11.37
C PHE A 18 10.10 13.20 -12.69
N SER A 19 10.88 12.68 -13.64
CA SER A 19 11.04 13.26 -14.98
C SER A 19 9.98 12.77 -15.98
N GLN A 20 8.86 12.22 -15.51
CA GLN A 20 7.89 11.53 -16.36
C GLN A 20 6.65 12.39 -16.61
N GLY A 21 6.28 12.59 -17.89
CA GLY A 21 5.02 13.21 -18.29
C GLY A 21 3.80 12.31 -18.08
N LEU A 22 2.60 12.89 -18.16
CA LEU A 22 1.29 12.27 -17.92
C LEU A 22 1.10 10.97 -18.72
N GLU A 23 1.61 10.95 -19.95
CA GLU A 23 1.58 9.83 -20.88
C GLU A 23 2.33 8.58 -20.40
N ASN A 24 3.22 8.70 -19.41
CA ASN A 24 3.88 7.54 -18.80
C ASN A 24 2.95 6.78 -17.86
N TYR A 25 1.89 7.45 -17.39
CA TYR A 25 0.95 6.90 -16.42
C TYR A 25 -0.40 6.61 -17.06
N LEU A 26 -0.89 7.51 -17.91
CA LEU A 26 -2.22 7.44 -18.49
C LEU A 26 -2.17 7.22 -20.00
N ILE A 27 -3.23 6.62 -20.54
CA ILE A 27 -3.53 6.66 -21.96
C ILE A 27 -4.33 7.95 -22.20
N LEU A 28 -3.91 8.78 -23.14
CA LEU A 28 -4.47 10.13 -23.35
C LEU A 28 -5.33 10.23 -24.61
N ASN A 29 -5.75 9.07 -25.13
CA ASN A 29 -6.57 8.92 -26.32
C ASN A 29 -7.81 8.08 -25.99
N ASP A 30 -8.80 8.07 -26.88
CA ASP A 30 -9.92 7.14 -26.81
C ASP A 30 -9.42 5.67 -26.77
N ILE A 31 -10.15 4.82 -26.06
CA ILE A 31 -9.89 3.38 -26.00
C ILE A 31 -11.17 2.67 -26.42
N GLY A 32 -11.11 1.95 -27.56
CA GLY A 32 -12.29 1.33 -28.14
C GLY A 32 -13.41 2.33 -28.36
N GLU A 33 -14.59 2.05 -27.82
CA GLU A 33 -15.74 2.95 -27.92
C GLU A 33 -15.74 4.04 -26.83
N TYR A 34 -14.93 3.90 -25.79
CA TYR A 34 -14.92 4.88 -24.70
C TYR A 34 -14.12 6.14 -25.04
N LYS A 35 -14.77 7.28 -24.78
CA LYS A 35 -14.22 8.60 -25.05
C LYS A 35 -13.40 9.12 -23.89
N TYR A 36 -12.17 9.55 -24.17
CA TYR A 36 -11.28 10.13 -23.17
C TYR A 36 -11.88 11.41 -22.59
N ARG A 37 -11.89 11.52 -21.25
CA ARG A 37 -12.37 12.66 -20.49
C ARG A 37 -11.35 12.96 -19.39
N PRO A 38 -10.49 13.98 -19.58
CA PRO A 38 -9.45 14.27 -18.61
C PRO A 38 -10.08 14.57 -17.25
N LYS A 39 -9.44 14.09 -16.18
CA LYS A 39 -9.73 14.49 -14.81
C LYS A 39 -8.57 15.32 -14.28
N ARG A 40 -8.85 16.10 -13.24
CA ARG A 40 -7.80 16.75 -12.47
C ARG A 40 -6.88 15.67 -11.91
N THR A 41 -5.60 15.79 -12.25
CA THR A 41 -4.52 15.05 -11.61
C THR A 41 -4.27 15.64 -10.24
N THR A 42 -4.01 14.78 -9.26
CA THR A 42 -3.57 15.21 -7.93
C THR A 42 -2.13 14.76 -7.75
N GLU A 43 -1.22 15.72 -7.77
CA GLU A 43 0.14 15.48 -7.31
C GLU A 43 0.12 15.65 -5.80
N ILE A 44 0.32 14.57 -5.06
CA ILE A 44 0.39 14.60 -3.60
C ILE A 44 1.87 14.78 -3.27
N TYR A 45 2.29 16.04 -3.14
CA TYR A 45 3.66 16.38 -2.76
C TYR A 45 3.82 16.35 -1.23
N GLY A 46 4.77 15.55 -0.76
CA GLY A 46 5.17 15.41 0.63
C GLY A 46 6.68 15.22 0.70
N ASN A 47 7.41 16.28 1.04
CA ASN A 47 8.87 16.35 1.06
C ASN A 47 9.55 15.08 1.63
N SER A 48 10.18 14.30 0.75
CA SER A 48 11.25 13.30 1.00
C SER A 48 10.96 12.20 2.05
N GLY A 49 10.83 10.94 1.63
CA GLY A 49 11.02 9.79 2.55
C GLY A 49 10.21 8.53 2.27
N ILE A 50 10.81 7.54 1.58
CA ILE A 50 10.73 6.06 1.74
C ILE A 50 9.34 5.35 1.86
N LEU A 51 8.19 6.02 1.99
CA LEU A 51 7.01 5.41 2.63
C LEU A 51 5.63 5.86 2.13
N ILE A 52 5.09 5.24 1.09
CA ILE A 52 3.70 4.78 1.23
C ILE A 52 3.67 3.27 1.28
N SER A 53 3.03 2.76 2.33
CA SER A 53 2.26 1.54 2.21
C SER A 53 1.22 1.35 3.33
N THR A 54 0.74 2.41 4.02
CA THR A 54 0.33 2.21 5.43
C THR A 54 -0.80 3.05 6.07
N GLY A 55 -1.59 3.78 5.29
CA GLY A 55 -2.90 4.28 5.77
C GLY A 55 -3.00 5.79 5.96
N HIS A 56 -2.70 6.50 4.88
CA HIS A 56 -2.88 7.95 4.65
C HIS A 56 -1.94 8.84 5.48
N PHE A 57 -0.80 9.13 4.86
CA PHE A 57 0.08 10.24 5.20
C PHE A 57 -0.06 11.27 4.08
N ASP A 58 -0.34 12.52 4.45
CA ASP A 58 -0.36 13.61 3.47
C ASP A 58 1.01 14.32 3.44
N ARG A 59 2.09 13.70 3.96
CA ARG A 59 3.27 14.44 4.46
C ARG A 59 4.67 13.86 4.21
N ASP A 60 4.86 12.65 3.70
CA ASP A 60 6.20 12.02 3.80
C ASP A 60 6.77 11.30 2.56
N HIS A 61 6.02 11.12 1.49
CA HIS A 61 6.54 10.71 0.18
C HIS A 61 5.75 11.43 -0.91
N ASP A 62 6.42 11.68 -2.04
CA ASP A 62 5.76 12.22 -3.23
C ASP A 62 5.10 11.07 -3.99
N ASP A 63 3.91 10.63 -3.56
CA ASP A 63 3.09 9.80 -4.42
C ASP A 63 2.50 10.67 -5.51
N ILE A 64 2.70 10.24 -6.74
CA ILE A 64 2.07 10.90 -7.86
C ILE A 64 0.92 10.03 -8.33
N THR A 65 -0.28 10.55 -8.12
CA THR A 65 -1.53 9.92 -8.52
C THR A 65 -2.11 10.62 -9.72
N TYR A 66 -1.99 9.97 -10.86
CA TYR A 66 -2.60 10.44 -12.10
C TYR A 66 -3.98 9.83 -12.29
N ARG A 67 -4.96 10.66 -12.61
CA ARG A 67 -6.37 10.26 -12.76
C ARG A 67 -6.91 10.67 -14.11
N THR A 68 -7.71 9.79 -14.70
CA THR A 68 -8.54 10.11 -15.87
C THR A 68 -9.89 9.42 -15.79
N ARG A 69 -10.76 9.74 -16.74
CA ARG A 69 -12.01 9.04 -16.96
C ARG A 69 -12.18 8.74 -18.45
N TYR A 70 -12.87 7.66 -18.72
CA TYR A 70 -13.42 7.34 -20.03
C TYR A 70 -14.93 7.21 -19.92
N VAL A 71 -15.66 7.57 -20.98
CA VAL A 71 -17.13 7.48 -21.00
C VAL A 71 -17.59 6.80 -22.28
N HIS A 72 -18.38 5.74 -22.13
CA HIS A 72 -19.05 5.11 -23.27
C HIS A 72 -20.20 6.01 -23.75
N PRO A 73 -20.26 6.40 -25.03
CA PRO A 73 -21.23 7.39 -25.50
C PRO A 73 -22.68 6.90 -25.49
N VAL A 74 -22.90 5.59 -25.70
CA VAL A 74 -24.25 4.99 -25.68
C VAL A 74 -24.73 4.66 -24.27
N THR A 75 -23.98 3.85 -23.51
CA THR A 75 -24.40 3.38 -22.18
C THR A 75 -24.18 4.44 -21.08
N ILE A 76 -23.49 5.54 -21.40
CA ILE A 76 -23.08 6.59 -20.46
C ILE A 76 -22.33 5.98 -19.25
N LEU A 77 -21.61 4.88 -19.49
CA LEU A 77 -20.80 4.25 -18.45
C LEU A 77 -19.50 5.04 -18.26
N GLY A 78 -19.33 5.61 -17.07
CA GLY A 78 -18.10 6.29 -16.67
C GLY A 78 -17.11 5.31 -16.03
N VAL A 79 -15.90 5.26 -16.58
CA VAL A 79 -14.80 4.42 -16.10
C VAL A 79 -13.70 5.32 -15.60
N GLY A 80 -13.45 5.32 -14.31
CA GLY A 80 -12.33 6.03 -13.69
C GLY A 80 -11.06 5.20 -13.77
N VAL A 81 -9.96 5.84 -14.11
CA VAL A 81 -8.63 5.22 -14.03
C VAL A 81 -7.74 6.06 -13.14
N GLU A 82 -7.02 5.39 -12.27
CA GLU A 82 -6.04 5.94 -11.35
C GLU A 82 -4.75 5.14 -11.46
N VAL A 83 -3.62 5.83 -11.60
CA VAL A 83 -2.29 5.23 -11.54
C VAL A 83 -1.50 6.00 -10.50
N THR A 84 -1.11 5.31 -9.44
CA THR A 84 -0.34 5.86 -8.33
C THR A 84 1.06 5.29 -8.36
N GLN A 85 2.05 6.16 -8.36
CA GLN A 85 3.47 5.83 -8.34
C GLN A 85 4.01 5.99 -6.93
N HIS A 86 4.61 4.93 -6.38
CA HIS A 86 5.23 4.98 -5.06
C HIS A 86 6.71 5.31 -5.13
N ALA A 87 7.16 6.16 -4.19
CA ALA A 87 8.55 6.60 -4.06
C ALA A 87 9.39 5.61 -3.22
N GLY A 88 9.78 4.49 -3.82
CA GLY A 88 10.74 3.55 -3.20
C GLY A 88 10.56 2.11 -3.66
N ALA A 89 11.60 1.30 -3.50
CA ALA A 89 11.57 -0.15 -3.76
C ALA A 89 11.12 -0.97 -2.54
N ASP A 90 11.06 -0.36 -1.34
CA ASP A 90 10.71 -1.06 -0.10
C ASP A 90 9.19 -1.26 0.07
N SER A 91 8.37 -0.38 -0.52
CA SER A 91 6.90 -0.50 -0.55
C SER A 91 6.43 -1.71 -1.35
N ASP A 92 7.28 -2.22 -2.25
CA ASP A 92 6.96 -3.32 -3.16
C ASP A 92 6.60 -4.62 -2.43
N ARG A 93 7.18 -4.82 -1.23
CA ARG A 93 6.89 -5.98 -0.36
C ARG A 93 5.47 -5.96 0.20
N TRP A 94 4.82 -4.82 0.19
CA TRP A 94 3.53 -4.57 0.82
C TRP A 94 2.42 -4.21 -0.17
N LEU A 95 2.71 -4.14 -1.48
CA LEU A 95 1.78 -3.67 -2.52
C LEU A 95 0.45 -4.43 -2.55
N LEU A 96 0.49 -5.71 -2.20
CA LEU A 96 -0.69 -6.53 -2.04
C LEU A 96 -1.67 -5.99 -0.96
N HIS A 97 -1.17 -5.28 0.07
CA HIS A 97 -1.94 -4.53 1.07
C HIS A 97 -2.29 -3.08 0.63
N GLU A 98 -1.73 -2.63 -0.50
CA GLU A 98 -2.11 -1.37 -1.19
C GLU A 98 -3.21 -1.59 -2.22
N LEU A 99 -3.35 -2.81 -2.74
CA LEU A 99 -4.43 -3.14 -3.68
C LEU A 99 -5.82 -3.00 -3.06
N GLU A 100 -5.99 -2.92 -1.74
CA GLU A 100 -7.27 -2.54 -1.12
C GLU A 100 -7.16 -2.16 0.35
N ARG A 101 -8.01 -1.22 0.78
CA ARG A 101 -8.14 -0.72 2.15
C ARG A 101 -8.74 -1.75 3.11
N ASP A 102 -9.64 -2.59 2.66
CA ASP A 102 -10.44 -3.58 3.37
C ASP A 102 -9.60 -4.82 3.72
N PHE A 103 -8.52 -5.10 2.99
CA PHE A 103 -7.47 -6.02 3.44
C PHE A 103 -6.88 -5.57 4.79
N ARG A 104 -6.90 -4.27 5.11
CA ARG A 104 -6.41 -3.71 6.39
C ARG A 104 -7.45 -3.74 7.50
N THR A 105 -8.74 -3.86 7.15
CA THR A 105 -9.87 -3.73 8.08
C THR A 105 -10.29 -5.08 8.70
N TYR A 106 -10.09 -6.20 7.99
CA TYR A 106 -10.54 -7.53 8.43
C TYR A 106 -9.43 -8.47 8.90
N TYR A 107 -8.38 -7.93 9.51
CA TYR A 107 -7.20 -8.71 9.92
C TYR A 107 -6.53 -9.49 8.77
N GLY A 108 -6.37 -8.86 7.60
CA GLY A 108 -5.48 -9.36 6.55
C GLY A 108 -6.03 -10.52 5.72
N LEU A 109 -7.34 -10.77 5.75
CA LEU A 109 -7.95 -11.83 4.95
C LEU A 109 -8.80 -11.23 3.81
N PRO A 110 -8.66 -11.74 2.57
CA PRO A 110 -9.59 -11.41 1.48
C PRO A 110 -11.01 -11.81 1.86
N ASP A 111 -11.94 -10.87 1.76
CA ASP A 111 -13.37 -11.17 1.76
C ASP A 111 -13.80 -11.89 0.46
N ASP A 112 -14.96 -12.53 0.47
CA ASP A 112 -15.51 -13.26 -0.67
C ASP A 112 -15.82 -12.36 -1.87
N SER A 113 -16.05 -11.07 -1.61
CA SER A 113 -16.24 -10.04 -2.64
C SER A 113 -14.99 -9.77 -3.49
N PHE A 114 -13.80 -10.23 -3.04
CA PHE A 114 -12.54 -10.14 -3.77
C PHE A 114 -12.29 -11.36 -4.64
N VAL A 115 -11.92 -11.14 -5.89
CA VAL A 115 -11.58 -12.21 -6.83
C VAL A 115 -10.23 -11.95 -7.47
N ALA A 116 -9.42 -13.00 -7.62
CA ALA A 116 -8.29 -12.95 -8.53
C ALA A 116 -8.79 -13.36 -9.91
N ARG A 117 -8.67 -12.45 -10.89
CA ARG A 117 -9.06 -12.68 -12.27
C ARG A 117 -7.80 -12.76 -13.12
N GLN A 118 -7.75 -13.79 -13.97
CA GLN A 118 -6.82 -13.83 -15.08
C GLN A 118 -7.46 -13.04 -16.23
N ILE A 119 -6.84 -11.94 -16.62
CA ILE A 119 -7.22 -11.20 -17.81
C ILE A 119 -6.04 -11.32 -18.77
N GLU A 120 -6.25 -12.10 -19.81
CA GLU A 120 -5.18 -12.55 -20.71
C GLU A 120 -4.15 -13.39 -19.93
N ASN A 121 -2.93 -12.89 -19.75
CA ASN A 121 -1.87 -13.56 -18.98
C ASN A 121 -1.55 -12.84 -17.67
N ASP A 122 -2.28 -11.77 -17.35
CA ASP A 122 -2.06 -10.96 -16.17
C ASP A 122 -3.05 -11.30 -15.06
N THR A 123 -2.54 -11.31 -13.83
CA THR A 123 -3.37 -11.43 -12.62
C THR A 123 -3.80 -10.06 -12.15
N VAL A 124 -5.10 -9.86 -11.97
CA VAL A 124 -5.66 -8.67 -11.36
C VAL A 124 -6.57 -9.04 -10.19
N ILE A 125 -6.65 -8.15 -9.20
CA ILE A 125 -7.62 -8.27 -8.11
C ILE A 125 -8.85 -7.45 -8.46
N GLY A 126 -10.01 -8.10 -8.44
CA GLY A 126 -11.31 -7.49 -8.71
C GLY A 126 -12.17 -7.44 -7.44
N LEU A 127 -12.88 -6.34 -7.25
CA LEU A 127 -13.97 -6.20 -6.28
C LEU A 127 -15.28 -5.94 -7.03
N SER A 128 -16.27 -6.79 -6.82
CA SER A 128 -17.59 -6.68 -7.47
C SER A 128 -18.65 -6.14 -6.51
N VAL A 129 -18.79 -4.81 -6.44
CA VAL A 129 -19.83 -4.14 -5.65
C VAL A 129 -20.46 -3.05 -6.51
N ALA A 130 -21.65 -3.34 -7.04
CA ALA A 130 -22.39 -2.42 -7.92
C ALA A 130 -21.52 -1.90 -9.09
N GLY A 131 -20.88 -2.83 -9.80
CA GLY A 131 -19.84 -2.61 -10.80
C GLY A 131 -18.57 -3.35 -10.43
N TRP A 132 -17.45 -2.99 -11.06
CA TRP A 132 -16.15 -3.55 -10.75
C TRP A 132 -15.12 -2.49 -10.42
N THR A 133 -14.25 -2.85 -9.48
CA THR A 133 -12.95 -2.22 -9.30
C THR A 133 -11.85 -3.23 -9.59
N TYR A 134 -11.05 -2.99 -10.61
CA TYR A 134 -9.86 -3.77 -10.97
C TYR A 134 -8.62 -3.09 -10.44
N ARG A 135 -7.72 -3.87 -9.83
CA ARG A 135 -6.49 -3.36 -9.26
C ARG A 135 -5.34 -4.32 -9.46
N TRP A 136 -4.16 -3.79 -9.75
CA TRP A 136 -2.93 -4.58 -9.81
C TRP A 136 -1.71 -3.72 -9.58
N ALA A 137 -0.61 -4.39 -9.25
CA ALA A 137 0.70 -3.79 -9.12
C ALA A 137 1.48 -3.92 -10.42
N SER A 138 2.19 -2.87 -10.83
CA SER A 138 3.14 -2.88 -11.94
C SER A 138 4.45 -2.25 -11.50
N GLY A 139 5.37 -3.09 -11.00
CA GLY A 139 6.54 -2.61 -10.26
C GLY A 139 6.09 -1.83 -9.04
N ASN A 140 6.59 -0.61 -8.87
CA ASN A 140 6.23 0.30 -7.78
C ASN A 140 5.02 1.20 -8.10
N LYS A 141 4.18 0.82 -9.08
CA LYS A 141 2.90 1.49 -9.38
C LYS A 141 1.73 0.63 -8.97
N ILE A 142 0.67 1.28 -8.49
CA ILE A 142 -0.66 0.69 -8.33
C ILE A 142 -1.59 1.27 -9.39
N ILE A 143 -2.26 0.39 -10.11
CA ILE A 143 -3.25 0.76 -11.11
C ILE A 143 -4.62 0.38 -10.54
N GLN A 144 -5.55 1.31 -10.59
CA GLN A 144 -6.95 1.11 -10.23
C GLN A 144 -7.85 1.56 -11.37
N ILE A 145 -8.74 0.68 -11.80
CA ILE A 145 -9.80 0.98 -12.76
C ILE A 145 -11.13 0.67 -12.10
N GLN A 146 -12.00 1.66 -12.04
CA GLN A 146 -13.30 1.52 -11.40
C GLN A 146 -14.41 1.97 -12.34
N TYR A 147 -15.48 1.20 -12.38
CA TYR A 147 -16.76 1.68 -12.88
C TYR A 147 -17.86 1.31 -11.90
N HIS A 148 -18.96 2.06 -11.95
CA HIS A 148 -20.12 1.83 -11.12
C HIS A 148 -21.36 1.63 -12.00
N ASP A 149 -22.06 0.53 -11.74
CA ASP A 149 -23.38 0.23 -12.28
C ASP A 149 -24.16 -0.58 -11.24
N SER A 150 -25.03 0.09 -10.50
CA SER A 150 -25.82 -0.54 -9.42
C SER A 150 -26.78 -1.61 -9.93
N GLN A 151 -27.17 -1.56 -11.20
CA GLN A 151 -28.07 -2.53 -11.79
C GLN A 151 -27.33 -3.70 -12.47
N MET A 152 -26.00 -3.62 -12.61
CA MET A 152 -25.17 -4.64 -13.28
C MET A 152 -25.70 -5.01 -14.69
N THR A 153 -26.26 -4.05 -15.41
CA THR A 153 -26.84 -4.22 -16.75
C THR A 153 -25.90 -3.74 -17.86
N LYS A 154 -24.92 -2.89 -17.53
CA LYS A 154 -23.95 -2.34 -18.46
C LYS A 154 -22.77 -3.30 -18.63
N PRO A 155 -22.22 -3.44 -19.85
CA PRO A 155 -21.09 -4.32 -20.08
C PRO A 155 -19.84 -3.87 -19.30
N GLU A 156 -19.04 -4.85 -18.86
CA GLU A 156 -17.73 -4.58 -18.24
C GLU A 156 -16.81 -3.86 -19.24
N PRO A 157 -16.13 -2.77 -18.84
CA PRO A 157 -15.22 -2.01 -19.70
C PRO A 157 -13.87 -2.70 -19.88
N LEU A 158 -13.87 -3.98 -20.29
CA LEU A 158 -12.66 -4.81 -20.37
C LEU A 158 -11.63 -4.26 -21.36
N GLU A 159 -12.05 -3.52 -22.39
CA GLU A 159 -11.12 -2.88 -23.33
C GLU A 159 -10.22 -1.83 -22.67
N ILE A 160 -10.76 -1.06 -21.71
CA ILE A 160 -9.95 -0.13 -20.90
C ILE A 160 -9.01 -0.91 -19.99
N VAL A 161 -9.50 -1.98 -19.35
CA VAL A 161 -8.67 -2.81 -18.46
C VAL A 161 -7.48 -3.41 -19.21
N LYS A 162 -7.73 -4.01 -20.38
CA LYS A 162 -6.70 -4.59 -21.23
C LYS A 162 -5.71 -3.56 -21.76
N ALA A 163 -6.18 -2.39 -22.18
CA ALA A 163 -5.29 -1.33 -22.65
C ALA A 163 -4.32 -0.87 -21.54
N TYR A 164 -4.79 -0.75 -20.30
CA TYR A 164 -3.95 -0.40 -19.16
C TYR A 164 -3.06 -1.54 -18.68
N LEU A 165 -3.48 -2.81 -18.80
CA LEU A 165 -2.61 -3.96 -18.58
C LEU A 165 -1.46 -3.99 -19.57
N ALA A 166 -1.73 -3.77 -20.87
CA ALA A 166 -0.67 -3.67 -21.88
C ALA A 166 0.34 -2.54 -21.59
N LYS A 167 -0.14 -1.41 -21.03
CA LYS A 167 0.72 -0.28 -20.66
C LYS A 167 1.48 -0.52 -19.35
N HIS A 168 0.85 -1.16 -18.38
CA HIS A 168 1.38 -1.43 -17.05
C HIS A 168 1.11 -2.90 -16.71
N PRO A 169 1.92 -3.85 -17.22
CA PRO A 169 1.70 -5.27 -17.00
C PRO A 169 1.66 -5.62 -15.51
N SER A 170 0.87 -6.63 -15.16
CA SER A 170 0.78 -7.05 -13.76
C SER A 170 2.06 -7.73 -13.33
N THR A 171 2.52 -7.37 -12.13
CA THR A 171 3.65 -8.01 -11.46
C THR A 171 3.19 -8.98 -10.37
N LEU A 172 1.87 -9.17 -10.23
CA LEU A 172 1.31 -10.17 -9.33
C LEU A 172 1.59 -11.57 -9.85
N SER A 173 1.99 -12.47 -8.95
CA SER A 173 2.12 -13.87 -9.30
C SER A 173 0.77 -14.45 -9.74
N PRO A 174 0.74 -15.32 -10.77
CA PRO A 174 -0.46 -16.04 -11.18
C PRO A 174 -1.16 -16.69 -9.99
N MET A 175 -2.44 -16.34 -9.79
CA MET A 175 -3.28 -16.94 -8.76
C MET A 175 -4.76 -16.93 -9.17
N THR A 176 -5.49 -17.95 -8.72
CA THR A 176 -6.95 -18.01 -8.78
C THR A 176 -7.58 -17.42 -7.51
N SER A 177 -8.89 -17.17 -7.54
CA SER A 177 -9.63 -16.79 -6.32
C SER A 177 -9.61 -17.88 -5.24
N ALA A 178 -9.42 -19.14 -5.62
CA ALA A 178 -9.22 -20.23 -4.66
C ALA A 178 -7.83 -20.14 -4.03
N ASP A 179 -6.80 -19.91 -4.84
CA ASP A 179 -5.43 -19.70 -4.36
C ASP A 179 -5.37 -18.50 -3.41
N LEU A 180 -5.99 -17.37 -3.77
CA LEU A 180 -6.05 -16.17 -2.92
C LEU A 180 -6.52 -16.48 -1.49
N ARG A 181 -7.41 -17.47 -1.33
CA ARG A 181 -7.99 -17.90 -0.05
C ARG A 181 -7.36 -19.19 0.51
N ALA A 182 -6.39 -19.78 -0.18
CA ALA A 182 -5.69 -20.96 0.28
C ALA A 182 -4.94 -20.67 1.59
N THR A 183 -4.84 -21.69 2.45
CA THR A 183 -4.20 -21.61 3.77
C THR A 183 -2.80 -20.99 3.72
N ASP A 184 -1.99 -21.36 2.73
CA ASP A 184 -0.63 -20.85 2.58
C ASP A 184 -0.60 -19.37 2.25
N ASN A 185 -1.49 -18.94 1.35
CA ASN A 185 -1.61 -17.52 1.00
C ASN A 185 -2.15 -16.73 2.18
N LYS A 186 -3.25 -17.15 2.83
CA LYS A 186 -3.77 -16.53 4.07
C LYS A 186 -2.68 -16.38 5.13
N THR A 187 -1.89 -17.44 5.32
CA THR A 187 -0.76 -17.43 6.25
C THR A 187 0.28 -16.38 5.86
N ARG A 188 0.69 -16.34 4.59
CA ARG A 188 1.62 -15.32 4.08
C ARG A 188 1.09 -13.92 4.32
N TRP A 189 -0.18 -13.66 3.99
CA TRP A 189 -0.84 -12.36 4.19
C TRP A 189 -0.78 -11.87 5.62
N ILE A 190 -1.20 -12.71 6.57
CA ILE A 190 -1.17 -12.39 8.00
C ILE A 190 0.25 -12.06 8.45
N LYS A 191 1.23 -12.86 8.03
CA LYS A 191 2.63 -12.69 8.44
C LYS A 191 3.25 -11.43 7.83
N ASP A 192 2.97 -11.16 6.57
CA ASP A 192 3.42 -9.95 5.89
C ASP A 192 2.83 -8.71 6.58
N GLU A 193 1.55 -8.73 6.93
CA GLU A 193 0.93 -7.62 7.65
C GLU A 193 1.53 -7.41 9.04
N MET A 194 1.81 -8.48 9.79
CA MET A 194 2.51 -8.38 11.08
C MET A 194 3.89 -7.73 10.93
N GLU A 195 4.66 -8.13 9.92
CA GLU A 195 5.98 -7.55 9.65
C GLU A 195 5.88 -6.07 9.25
N ARG A 196 4.90 -5.74 8.40
CA ARG A 196 4.60 -4.37 7.99
C ARG A 196 4.26 -3.46 9.16
N ARG A 197 3.50 -3.93 10.16
CA ARG A 197 3.18 -3.15 11.38
C ARG A 197 4.42 -2.79 12.18
N LEU A 198 5.40 -3.68 12.27
CA LEU A 198 6.66 -3.38 12.96
C LEU A 198 7.54 -2.45 12.14
N TRP A 199 7.63 -2.70 10.83
CA TRP A 199 8.34 -1.84 9.89
C TRP A 199 7.82 -0.39 9.95
N LEU A 200 6.51 -0.21 10.01
CA LEU A 200 5.86 1.08 10.19
C LEU A 200 6.35 1.88 11.39
N CYS A 201 6.52 1.22 12.52
CA CYS A 201 7.00 1.89 13.72
C CYS A 201 8.43 2.41 13.52
N GLU A 202 9.31 1.63 12.90
CA GLU A 202 10.70 2.06 12.62
C GLU A 202 10.74 3.30 11.72
N LYS A 203 9.80 3.32 10.79
CA LYS A 203 9.64 4.38 9.80
C LYS A 203 9.15 5.67 10.43
N TRP A 204 8.17 5.61 11.33
CA TRP A 204 7.80 6.74 12.19
C TRP A 204 8.97 7.27 13.01
N PHE A 205 9.73 6.39 13.66
CA PHE A 205 10.91 6.81 14.44
C PHE A 205 12.01 7.42 13.58
N LEU A 206 12.19 6.97 12.35
CA LEU A 206 13.12 7.58 11.40
C LEU A 206 12.67 9.00 11.02
N HIS A 207 11.38 9.22 10.77
CA HIS A 207 10.84 10.55 10.49
C HIS A 207 11.02 11.52 11.66
N LEU A 208 10.84 11.05 12.89
CA LEU A 208 11.16 11.82 14.09
C LEU A 208 12.65 12.20 14.13
N GLN A 209 13.55 11.26 13.86
CA GLN A 209 15.00 11.52 13.80
C GLN A 209 15.38 12.54 12.71
N MET A 210 14.64 12.55 11.60
CA MET A 210 14.84 13.49 10.49
C MET A 210 14.17 14.85 10.73
N GLY A 211 13.47 15.05 11.86
CA GLY A 211 12.74 16.29 12.16
C GLY A 211 11.50 16.50 11.29
N LYS A 212 10.93 15.43 10.72
CA LYS A 212 9.78 15.47 9.80
C LYS A 212 8.44 15.16 10.45
N ALA A 213 8.45 14.68 11.70
CA ALA A 213 7.27 14.38 12.48
C ALA A 213 7.49 14.84 13.92
N GLU A 214 6.40 15.21 14.60
CA GLU A 214 6.45 15.54 16.02
C GLU A 214 6.56 14.26 16.87
N GLN A 215 7.15 14.38 18.06
CA GLN A 215 7.30 13.24 18.97
C GLN A 215 5.95 12.62 19.32
N GLN A 216 4.97 13.44 19.72
CA GLN A 216 3.65 12.92 20.15
C GLN A 216 2.95 12.17 19.01
N GLU A 217 2.95 12.73 17.80
CA GLU A 217 2.40 12.11 16.59
C GLU A 217 3.11 10.77 16.28
N THR A 218 4.44 10.77 16.34
CA THR A 218 5.27 9.57 16.13
C THR A 218 4.90 8.46 17.11
N LEU A 219 4.80 8.78 18.41
CA LEU A 219 4.49 7.81 19.44
C LEU A 219 3.07 7.26 19.31
N GLN A 220 2.08 8.12 19.05
CA GLN A 220 0.69 7.70 18.82
C GLN A 220 0.60 6.71 17.66
N SER A 221 1.25 7.02 16.54
CA SER A 221 1.22 6.16 15.36
C SER A 221 2.01 4.87 15.53
N ALA A 222 3.15 4.90 16.22
CA ALA A 222 3.90 3.69 16.56
C ALA A 222 3.09 2.78 17.49
N VAL A 223 2.50 3.31 18.55
CA VAL A 223 1.67 2.53 19.49
C VAL A 223 0.44 1.94 18.78
N LYS A 224 -0.24 2.71 17.92
CA LYS A 224 -1.35 2.20 17.09
C LYS A 224 -0.93 0.97 16.26
N ASN A 225 0.23 1.01 15.62
CA ASN A 225 0.71 -0.12 14.82
C ASN A 225 1.13 -1.31 15.68
N MET A 226 1.76 -1.06 16.85
CA MET A 226 2.06 -2.12 17.82
C MET A 226 0.80 -2.78 18.36
N PHE A 227 -0.28 -2.03 18.58
CA PHE A 227 -1.56 -2.59 19.04
C PHE A 227 -2.11 -3.57 18.03
N ILE A 228 -2.10 -3.19 16.75
CA ILE A 228 -2.55 -4.06 15.66
C ILE A 228 -1.65 -5.30 15.59
N PHE A 229 -0.32 -5.13 15.64
CA PHE A 229 0.61 -6.27 15.71
C PHE A 229 0.28 -7.23 16.87
N LEU A 230 0.00 -6.68 18.05
CA LEU A 230 -0.38 -7.45 19.23
C LEU A 230 -1.73 -8.17 19.05
N ASP A 231 -2.71 -7.56 18.37
CA ASP A 231 -3.96 -8.25 18.01
C ASP A 231 -3.72 -9.45 17.11
N TYR A 232 -2.87 -9.31 16.08
CA TYR A 232 -2.47 -10.44 15.25
C TYR A 232 -1.73 -11.51 16.08
N ARG A 233 -0.82 -11.09 16.97
CA ARG A 233 -0.08 -12.00 17.85
C ARG A 233 -1.02 -12.81 18.75
N GLU A 234 -2.03 -12.16 19.32
CA GLU A 234 -3.03 -12.83 20.16
C GLU A 234 -3.90 -13.77 19.33
N LYS A 235 -4.45 -13.28 18.21
CA LYS A 235 -5.37 -14.04 17.37
C LYS A 235 -4.73 -15.27 16.73
N TYR A 236 -3.53 -15.11 16.17
CA TYR A 236 -2.92 -16.13 15.32
C TYR A 236 -1.86 -16.99 16.04
N TYR A 237 -1.28 -16.48 17.14
CA TYR A 237 -0.29 -17.20 17.95
C TYR A 237 -0.75 -17.49 19.38
N GLY A 238 -1.94 -17.05 19.79
CA GLY A 238 -2.50 -17.35 21.12
C GLY A 238 -1.81 -16.63 22.27
N VAL A 239 -1.00 -15.59 21.99
CA VAL A 239 -0.26 -14.84 23.02
C VAL A 239 -1.06 -13.61 23.42
N LYS A 240 -1.61 -13.61 24.63
CA LYS A 240 -2.43 -12.50 25.16
C LYS A 240 -1.74 -11.14 25.00
N ALA A 241 -2.52 -10.14 24.59
CA ALA A 241 -2.01 -8.78 24.31
C ALA A 241 -2.40 -7.74 25.37
N ARG A 242 -3.41 -8.01 26.20
CA ARG A 242 -4.04 -7.01 27.09
C ARG A 242 -3.04 -6.22 27.93
N ASP A 243 -2.18 -6.90 28.67
CA ASP A 243 -1.25 -6.25 29.60
C ASP A 243 -0.17 -5.44 28.85
N GLU A 244 0.28 -5.93 27.69
CA GLU A 244 1.24 -5.24 26.82
C GLU A 244 0.63 -3.97 26.21
N LYS A 245 -0.65 -4.02 25.82
CA LYS A 245 -1.38 -2.84 25.34
C LYS A 245 -1.53 -1.79 26.44
N GLN A 246 -1.93 -2.20 27.64
CA GLN A 246 -2.03 -1.30 28.79
C GLN A 246 -0.69 -0.66 29.14
N LEU A 247 0.41 -1.43 29.05
CA LEU A 247 1.75 -0.92 29.28
C LEU A 247 2.16 0.13 28.24
N LEU A 248 1.90 -0.12 26.96
CA LEU A 248 2.14 0.83 25.87
C LEU A 248 1.29 2.10 25.99
N ASP A 249 0.02 1.99 26.41
CA ASP A 249 -0.83 3.15 26.69
C ASP A 249 -0.23 4.03 27.79
N ASN A 250 0.26 3.42 28.88
CA ASN A 250 0.93 4.14 29.95
C ASN A 250 2.19 4.86 29.46
N TYR A 251 3.01 4.22 28.61
CA TYR A 251 4.17 4.88 28.01
C TYR A 251 3.76 6.03 27.10
N LEU A 252 2.68 5.88 26.32
CA LEU A 252 2.18 6.93 25.44
C LEU A 252 1.67 8.14 26.23
N ILE A 253 0.91 7.92 27.31
CA ILE A 253 0.41 8.98 28.21
C ILE A 253 1.57 9.75 28.83
N ASN A 254 2.65 9.06 29.20
CA ASN A 254 3.85 9.66 29.77
C ASN A 254 4.82 10.22 28.72
N ASN A 255 4.48 10.16 27.42
CA ASN A 255 5.35 10.55 26.31
C ASN A 255 6.74 9.87 26.35
N ASP A 256 6.79 8.62 26.83
CA ASP A 256 8.02 7.84 27.03
C ASP A 256 8.42 7.11 25.74
N GLY A 257 9.05 7.86 24.83
CA GLY A 257 9.54 7.32 23.56
C GLY A 257 10.65 6.27 23.70
N THR A 258 11.40 6.29 24.81
CA THR A 258 12.46 5.32 25.07
C THR A 258 11.86 3.94 25.32
N SER A 259 10.86 3.86 26.20
CA SER A 259 10.19 2.60 26.52
C SER A 259 9.37 2.05 25.34
N ILE A 260 8.71 2.91 24.55
CA ILE A 260 8.02 2.49 23.32
C ILE A 260 9.00 1.91 22.30
N LYS A 261 10.18 2.54 22.12
CA LYS A 261 11.22 2.03 21.22
C LYS A 261 11.85 0.72 21.71
N ALA A 262 11.99 0.54 23.03
CA ALA A 262 12.40 -0.73 23.62
C ALA A 262 11.38 -1.84 23.31
N LYS A 263 10.07 -1.56 23.47
CA LYS A 263 9.00 -2.50 23.11
C LYS A 263 8.97 -2.85 21.63
N LEU A 264 9.20 -1.88 20.74
CA LEU A 264 9.38 -2.18 19.32
C LEU A 264 10.48 -3.22 19.07
N THR A 265 11.62 -3.05 19.76
CA THR A 265 12.78 -3.96 19.63
C THR A 265 12.45 -5.36 20.15
N GLU A 266 11.73 -5.46 21.27
CA GLU A 266 11.21 -6.73 21.79
C GLU A 266 10.30 -7.42 20.77
N TYR A 267 9.33 -6.70 20.21
CA TYR A 267 8.38 -7.26 19.23
C TYR A 267 9.07 -7.69 17.94
N LYS A 268 10.06 -6.93 17.44
CA LYS A 268 10.88 -7.32 16.29
C LYS A 268 11.69 -8.59 16.57
N THR A 269 12.26 -8.70 17.76
CA THR A 269 13.03 -9.89 18.17
C THR A 269 12.11 -11.11 18.24
N TRP A 270 10.95 -10.94 18.85
CA TRP A 270 9.92 -11.98 18.89
C TRP A 270 9.48 -12.38 17.47
N TRP A 271 9.21 -11.40 16.60
CA TRP A 271 8.79 -11.67 15.22
C TRP A 271 9.84 -12.46 14.44
N LYS A 272 11.12 -12.09 14.55
CA LYS A 272 12.24 -12.78 13.88
C LYS A 272 12.31 -14.27 14.25
N VAL A 273 11.97 -14.62 15.49
CA VAL A 273 11.97 -16.01 16.00
C VAL A 273 10.69 -16.78 15.63
N ASN A 274 9.56 -16.09 15.45
CA ASN A 274 8.25 -16.74 15.31
C ASN A 274 7.65 -16.65 13.89
N LYS A 275 8.20 -15.84 12.99
CA LYS A 275 7.65 -15.64 11.63
C LYS A 275 7.58 -16.90 10.78
N THR A 276 8.46 -17.88 11.02
CA THR A 276 8.44 -19.16 10.30
C THR A 276 7.54 -20.22 10.95
N LYS A 277 7.09 -20.00 12.19
CA LYS A 277 6.23 -20.96 12.90
C LYS A 277 4.82 -20.96 12.33
N SER A 278 4.11 -22.06 12.54
CA SER A 278 2.70 -22.19 12.19
C SER A 278 1.83 -21.21 12.99
N ILE A 279 0.70 -20.83 12.40
CA ILE A 279 -0.31 -19.97 13.01
C ILE A 279 -1.68 -20.64 12.97
N ASN A 280 -2.57 -20.24 13.87
CA ASN A 280 -3.95 -20.71 13.88
C ASN A 280 -4.78 -19.88 12.92
N LEU A 281 -5.23 -20.48 11.82
CA LEU A 281 -6.23 -19.85 10.95
C LEU A 281 -7.64 -20.21 11.43
N PRO A 282 -8.61 -19.28 11.34
CA PRO A 282 -10.02 -19.59 11.53
C PRO A 282 -10.57 -20.50 10.44
#